data_AF-A0A931TQR9-F1
#
_entry.id   AF-A0A931TQR9-F1
#
_cell.length_a   1.000
_cell.length_b   1.000
_cell.length_c   1.000
_cell.angle_alpha   90.00
_cell.angle_beta   90.00
_cell.angle_gamma   90.00
#
_symmetry.space_group_name_H-M   'P 1'
#
loop_
_entity.id
_entity.type
_entity.pdbx_description
1 polymer ?
#
loop_
_entity_poly.entity_id
_entity_poly.type
_entity_poly.pdbx_seq_one_letter_code
_entity_poly.pdbx_strand_id
1 'polypeptide(L)'
;MNIEELLILMKKDQLEVINQHPELIKDVEKIAFTVNASLAWRACFLLSHLSLSHKIKTKYQDKILSIFSKINGSHQRECLRMLRNEEIKEENILKVFSYCLDIWKDIHLKGANRLYAFYLADKCVKNYKELKQELYLYTSDYYTDTFTKGLKHSFSLFLRKSNV
;
A
#
# COMPACT_ATOMS: atom_id res chain seq x y z
N MET A 1 -14.29 19.73 -16.00
CA MET A 1 -13.32 18.62 -16.01
C MET A 1 -13.98 17.41 -15.41
N ASN A 2 -13.88 16.25 -16.04
CA ASN A 2 -14.44 15.00 -15.52
C ASN A 2 -13.42 14.27 -14.61
N ILE A 3 -13.89 13.24 -13.89
CA ILE A 3 -13.06 12.51 -12.92
C ILE A 3 -11.91 11.73 -13.58
N GLU A 4 -12.09 11.24 -14.81
CA GLU A 4 -11.06 10.48 -15.52
C GLU A 4 -9.91 11.38 -15.97
N GLU A 5 -10.24 12.56 -16.51
CA GLU A 5 -9.29 13.62 -16.84
C GLU A 5 -8.43 13.96 -15.63
N LEU A 6 -9.05 14.21 -14.48
CA LEU A 6 -8.34 14.47 -13.22
C LEU A 6 -7.35 13.34 -12.87
N LEU A 7 -7.76 12.08 -12.96
CA LEU A 7 -6.91 10.95 -12.58
C LEU A 7 -5.70 10.74 -13.52
N ILE A 8 -5.73 11.30 -14.73
CA ILE A 8 -4.64 11.23 -15.71
C ILE A 8 -3.63 12.38 -15.52
N LEU A 9 -4.01 13.47 -14.86
CA LEU A 9 -3.15 14.63 -14.60
C LEU A 9 -1.91 14.29 -13.75
N MET A 10 -0.95 15.20 -13.77
CA MET A 10 0.20 15.19 -12.88
C MET A 10 -0.21 15.59 -11.46
N LYS A 11 0.54 15.10 -10.46
CA LYS A 11 0.23 15.29 -9.03
C LYS A 11 -0.07 16.75 -8.65
N LYS A 12 0.73 17.72 -9.11
CA LYS A 12 0.56 19.14 -8.73
C LYS A 12 -0.82 19.63 -9.17
N ASP A 13 -1.17 19.35 -10.42
CA ASP A 13 -2.42 19.75 -11.05
C ASP A 13 -3.61 19.05 -10.38
N GLN A 14 -3.46 17.76 -10.02
CA GLN A 14 -4.49 17.01 -9.30
C GLN A 14 -4.85 17.64 -7.95
N LEU A 15 -3.85 18.07 -7.18
CA LEU A 15 -4.07 18.67 -5.87
C LEU A 15 -4.71 20.05 -6.00
N GLU A 16 -4.29 20.84 -6.98
CA GLU A 16 -4.89 22.15 -7.27
C GLU A 16 -6.38 22.03 -7.61
N VAL A 17 -6.73 21.08 -8.49
CA VAL A 17 -8.12 20.79 -8.82
C VAL A 17 -8.90 20.37 -7.58
N ILE A 18 -8.41 19.39 -6.81
CA ILE A 18 -9.15 18.89 -5.64
C ILE A 18 -9.39 20.01 -4.62
N ASN A 19 -8.45 20.95 -4.47
CA ASN A 19 -8.64 22.10 -3.59
C ASN A 19 -9.73 23.06 -4.10
N GLN A 20 -9.89 23.19 -5.41
CA GLN A 20 -10.96 24.00 -6.03
C GLN A 20 -12.30 23.25 -6.07
N HIS A 21 -12.27 21.91 -6.10
CA HIS A 21 -13.40 21.01 -6.28
C HIS A 21 -13.39 19.84 -5.28
N PRO A 22 -13.53 20.11 -3.96
CA PRO A 22 -13.45 19.07 -2.92
C PRO A 22 -14.56 18.02 -3.03
N GLU A 23 -15.67 18.30 -3.70
CA GLU A 23 -16.76 17.37 -3.99
C GLU A 23 -16.29 16.14 -4.79
N LEU A 24 -15.28 16.30 -5.66
CA LEU A 24 -14.73 15.23 -6.50
C LEU A 24 -14.05 14.12 -5.68
N ILE A 25 -13.69 14.38 -4.42
CA ILE A 25 -13.08 13.39 -3.53
C ILE A 25 -13.97 12.15 -3.41
N LYS A 26 -15.30 12.30 -3.40
CA LYS A 26 -16.23 11.16 -3.31
C LYS A 26 -16.13 10.24 -4.53
N ASP A 27 -15.95 10.80 -5.71
CA ASP A 27 -15.78 10.04 -6.95
C ASP A 27 -14.40 9.37 -7.01
N VAL A 28 -13.35 10.08 -6.55
CA VAL A 28 -12.01 9.48 -6.40
C VAL A 28 -12.07 8.29 -5.43
N GLU A 29 -12.72 8.43 -4.28
CA GLU A 29 -12.91 7.33 -3.32
C GLU A 29 -13.65 6.14 -3.96
N LYS A 30 -14.73 6.41 -4.70
CA LYS A 30 -15.49 5.36 -5.38
C LYS A 30 -14.62 4.58 -6.36
N ILE A 31 -13.83 5.27 -7.18
CA ILE A 31 -12.93 4.64 -8.16
C ILE A 31 -11.81 3.87 -7.46
N ALA A 32 -11.20 4.45 -6.43
CA ALA A 32 -10.09 3.86 -5.69
C ALA A 32 -10.45 2.50 -5.07
N PHE A 33 -11.69 2.33 -4.60
CA PHE A 33 -12.12 1.11 -3.94
C PHE A 33 -13.02 0.22 -4.79
N THR A 34 -13.10 0.48 -6.10
CA THR A 34 -13.77 -0.41 -7.05
C THR A 34 -12.78 -1.46 -7.57
N VAL A 35 -13.13 -2.74 -7.42
CA VAL A 35 -12.34 -3.84 -7.97
C VAL A 35 -12.31 -3.75 -9.50
N ASN A 36 -11.13 -3.92 -10.09
CA ASN A 36 -10.89 -3.87 -11.55
C ASN A 36 -11.20 -2.54 -12.24
N ALA A 37 -11.38 -1.42 -11.52
CA ALA A 37 -11.48 -0.13 -12.18
C ALA A 37 -10.14 0.29 -12.81
N SER A 38 -10.17 0.68 -14.08
CA SER A 38 -8.99 1.00 -14.90
C SER A 38 -8.08 2.07 -14.26
N LEU A 39 -8.68 3.03 -13.57
CA LEU A 39 -8.00 4.15 -12.92
C LEU A 39 -7.91 3.99 -11.39
N ALA A 40 -8.25 2.83 -10.83
CA ALA A 40 -8.27 2.62 -9.37
C ALA A 40 -6.91 2.91 -8.72
N TRP A 41 -5.81 2.49 -9.35
CA TRP A 41 -4.47 2.74 -8.84
C TRP A 41 -4.10 4.23 -8.84
N ARG A 42 -4.56 5.01 -9.83
CA ARG A 42 -4.38 6.47 -9.88
C ARG A 42 -5.21 7.16 -8.81
N ALA A 43 -6.43 6.68 -8.58
CA ALA A 43 -7.28 7.18 -7.51
C ALA A 43 -6.66 6.90 -6.12
N CYS A 44 -6.16 5.68 -5.88
CA CYS A 44 -5.40 5.36 -4.67
C CYS A 44 -4.15 6.24 -4.52
N PHE A 45 -3.40 6.46 -5.60
CA PHE A 45 -2.24 7.35 -5.61
C PHE A 45 -2.62 8.77 -5.16
N LEU A 46 -3.70 9.34 -5.71
CA LEU A 46 -4.17 10.67 -5.34
C LEU A 46 -4.61 10.73 -3.87
N LEU A 47 -5.42 9.78 -3.41
CA LEU A 47 -5.85 9.70 -2.00
C LEU A 47 -4.66 9.54 -1.03
N SER A 48 -3.63 8.80 -1.43
CA SER A 48 -2.40 8.64 -0.62
C SER A 48 -1.65 9.97 -0.44
N HIS A 49 -1.78 10.91 -1.38
CA HIS A 49 -1.15 12.21 -1.29
C HIS A 49 -2.01 13.22 -0.52
N LEU A 50 -3.34 13.15 -0.66
CA LEU A 50 -4.27 13.96 0.13
C LEU A 50 -4.24 13.60 1.63
N SER A 51 -4.07 12.32 1.96
CA SER A 51 -3.95 11.85 3.36
C SER A 51 -2.64 12.27 4.05
N LEU A 52 -1.61 12.64 3.29
CA LEU A 52 -0.37 13.20 3.85
C LEU A 52 -0.51 14.68 4.20
N SER A 53 -1.34 15.43 3.48
CA SER A 53 -1.57 16.87 3.71
C SER A 53 -2.70 17.16 4.68
N HIS A 54 -3.67 16.25 4.82
CA HIS A 54 -4.83 16.41 5.70
C HIS A 54 -4.89 15.27 6.73
N LYS A 55 -5.44 15.54 7.92
CA LYS A 55 -5.65 14.57 9.02
C LYS A 55 -6.64 13.42 8.68
N ILE A 56 -6.71 12.96 7.42
CA ILE A 56 -7.54 11.83 6.95
C ILE A 56 -6.79 10.50 7.18
N LYS A 57 -6.10 10.39 8.32
CA LYS A 57 -5.40 9.16 8.69
C LYS A 57 -6.47 8.17 9.15
N THR A 58 -6.40 6.92 8.69
CA THR A 58 -7.25 5.77 9.07
C THR A 58 -8.64 5.64 8.45
N LYS A 59 -9.13 6.62 7.67
CA LYS A 59 -10.50 6.56 7.07
C LYS A 59 -10.69 5.39 6.11
N TYR A 60 -9.62 4.98 5.43
CA TYR A 60 -9.73 4.06 4.29
C TYR A 60 -9.30 2.62 4.59
N GLN A 61 -8.83 2.31 5.80
CA GLN A 61 -8.30 0.99 6.12
C GLN A 61 -9.33 -0.11 5.88
N ASP A 62 -10.54 0.06 6.41
CA ASP A 62 -11.60 -0.95 6.28
C ASP A 62 -12.06 -1.12 4.82
N LYS A 63 -12.05 -0.02 4.04
CA LYS A 63 -12.33 -0.06 2.59
C LYS A 63 -11.22 -0.78 1.82
N ILE A 64 -9.96 -0.56 2.16
CA ILE A 64 -8.82 -1.26 1.53
C ILE A 64 -8.85 -2.75 1.88
N LEU A 65 -9.10 -3.08 3.15
CA LEU A 65 -9.15 -4.47 3.62
C LEU A 65 -10.30 -5.27 3.00
N SER A 66 -11.42 -4.64 2.64
CA SER A 66 -12.55 -5.32 2.00
C SER A 66 -12.29 -5.72 0.53
N ILE A 67 -11.32 -5.08 -0.12
CA ILE A 67 -10.99 -5.33 -1.54
C ILE A 67 -9.64 -6.03 -1.74
N PHE A 68 -8.81 -6.13 -0.70
CA PHE A 68 -7.40 -6.48 -0.81
C PHE A 68 -7.13 -7.83 -1.50
N SER A 69 -7.94 -8.85 -1.21
CA SER A 69 -7.85 -10.18 -1.82
C SER A 69 -8.36 -10.24 -3.27
N LYS A 70 -8.98 -9.17 -3.76
CA LYS A 70 -9.60 -9.09 -5.08
C LYS A 70 -8.81 -8.21 -6.05
N ILE A 71 -7.75 -7.54 -5.58
CA ILE A 71 -6.95 -6.60 -6.36
C ILE A 71 -5.51 -7.08 -6.48
N ASN A 72 -4.85 -6.74 -7.58
CA ASN A 72 -3.45 -7.10 -7.84
C ASN A 72 -2.69 -5.96 -8.53
N GLY A 73 -1.41 -6.19 -8.85
CA GLY A 73 -0.61 -5.27 -9.66
C GLY A 73 -0.48 -3.87 -9.05
N SER A 74 -0.60 -2.83 -9.89
CA SER A 74 -0.42 -1.45 -9.44
C SER A 74 -1.47 -1.02 -8.41
N HIS A 75 -2.72 -1.49 -8.51
CA HIS A 75 -3.77 -1.13 -7.56
C HIS A 75 -3.46 -1.64 -6.16
N GLN A 76 -3.09 -2.92 -6.03
CA GLN A 76 -2.68 -3.52 -4.75
C GLN A 76 -1.47 -2.78 -4.14
N ARG A 77 -0.46 -2.43 -4.96
CA ARG A 77 0.73 -1.70 -4.48
C ARG A 77 0.37 -0.31 -3.96
N GLU A 78 -0.53 0.41 -4.63
CA GLU A 78 -0.95 1.73 -4.17
C GLU A 78 -1.77 1.65 -2.86
N CYS A 79 -2.62 0.64 -2.69
CA CYS A 79 -3.28 0.36 -1.42
C CYS A 79 -2.29 0.05 -0.29
N LEU A 80 -1.28 -0.79 -0.54
CA LEU A 80 -0.18 -1.06 0.41
C LEU A 80 0.54 0.23 0.83
N ARG A 81 0.83 1.10 -0.14
CA ARG A 81 1.48 2.39 0.11
C ARG A 81 0.61 3.33 0.94
N MET A 82 -0.71 3.37 0.69
CA MET A 82 -1.67 4.11 1.51
C MET A 82 -1.63 3.64 2.96
N LEU A 83 -1.80 2.33 3.20
CA LEU A 83 -1.75 1.76 4.55
C LEU A 83 -0.41 2.04 5.25
N ARG A 84 0.71 1.98 4.53
CA ARG A 84 2.03 2.27 5.09
C ARG A 84 2.17 3.72 5.55
N ASN A 85 1.44 4.66 4.97
CA ASN A 85 1.47 6.08 5.36
C ASN A 85 0.55 6.40 6.54
N GLU A 86 -0.27 5.45 7.00
CA GLU A 86 -1.25 5.63 8.07
C GLU A 86 -0.92 4.78 9.29
N GLU A 87 -1.30 5.21 10.49
CA GLU A 87 -1.27 4.34 11.68
C GLU A 87 -2.29 3.22 11.52
N ILE A 88 -1.88 1.96 11.60
CA ILE A 88 -2.78 0.82 11.46
C ILE A 88 -3.59 0.67 12.74
N LYS A 89 -4.92 0.62 12.63
CA LYS A 89 -5.80 0.40 13.79
C LYS A 89 -5.46 -0.92 14.46
N GLU A 90 -5.45 -0.96 15.79
CA GLU A 90 -5.03 -2.13 16.57
C GLU A 90 -5.81 -3.39 16.19
N GLU A 91 -7.14 -3.28 16.03
CA GLU A 91 -8.01 -4.37 15.62
C GLU A 91 -7.72 -4.91 14.20
N ASN A 92 -7.03 -4.11 13.38
CA ASN A 92 -6.67 -4.46 12.01
C ASN A 92 -5.22 -4.97 11.87
N ILE A 93 -4.37 -4.85 12.89
CA ILE A 93 -2.93 -5.17 12.80
C ILE A 93 -2.70 -6.61 12.32
N LEU A 94 -3.32 -7.59 12.98
CA LEU A 94 -3.13 -9.00 12.63
C LEU A 94 -3.65 -9.33 11.23
N LYS A 95 -4.78 -8.72 10.86
CA LYS A 95 -5.38 -8.90 9.53
C LYS A 95 -4.50 -8.32 8.43
N VAL A 96 -3.98 -7.10 8.61
CA VAL A 96 -3.03 -6.47 7.68
C VAL A 96 -1.76 -7.29 7.57
N PHE A 97 -1.21 -7.75 8.71
CA PHE A 97 0.00 -8.57 8.74
C PHE A 97 -0.17 -9.87 7.95
N SER A 98 -1.25 -10.62 8.21
CA SER A 98 -1.56 -11.86 7.48
C SER A 98 -1.62 -11.64 5.97
N TYR A 99 -2.33 -10.61 5.52
CA TYR A 99 -2.39 -10.30 4.09
C TYR A 99 -1.03 -9.92 3.50
N CYS A 100 -0.21 -9.20 4.25
CA CYS A 100 1.13 -8.86 3.79
C CYS A 100 2.01 -10.11 3.64
N LEU A 101 1.88 -11.08 4.56
CA LEU A 101 2.57 -12.36 4.45
C LEU A 101 2.09 -13.17 3.24
N ASP A 102 0.79 -13.20 2.96
CA ASP A 102 0.26 -13.90 1.77
C ASP A 102 0.84 -13.32 0.48
N ILE A 103 0.89 -11.98 0.36
CA ILE A 103 1.53 -11.31 -0.79
C ILE A 103 3.04 -11.58 -0.84
N TRP A 104 3.73 -11.53 0.31
CA TRP A 104 5.16 -11.75 0.36
C TRP A 104 5.56 -13.18 -0.04
N LYS A 105 4.81 -14.17 0.44
CA LYS A 105 5.07 -15.60 0.20
C LYS A 105 4.85 -16.02 -1.25
N ASP A 106 3.94 -15.35 -1.95
CA ASP A 106 3.71 -15.62 -3.38
C ASP A 106 4.84 -15.03 -4.24
N ILE A 107 5.83 -15.88 -4.54
CA ILE A 107 7.00 -15.52 -5.35
C ILE A 107 6.67 -15.24 -6.82
N HIS A 108 5.46 -15.55 -7.29
CA HIS A 108 4.99 -15.27 -8.65
C HIS A 108 4.42 -13.85 -8.81
N LEU A 109 4.14 -13.17 -7.70
CA LEU A 109 3.74 -11.76 -7.73
C LEU A 109 4.92 -10.85 -8.09
N LYS A 110 4.59 -9.69 -8.66
CA LYS A 110 5.58 -8.65 -8.97
C LYS A 110 6.38 -8.28 -7.72
N GLY A 111 7.71 -8.35 -7.80
CA GLY A 111 8.59 -8.09 -6.66
C GLY A 111 8.36 -6.74 -5.96
N ALA A 112 7.94 -5.70 -6.70
CA ALA A 112 7.57 -4.42 -6.10
C ALA A 112 6.36 -4.54 -5.14
N ASN A 113 5.34 -5.32 -5.49
CA ASN A 113 4.18 -5.53 -4.61
C ASN A 113 4.60 -6.28 -3.34
N ARG A 114 5.40 -7.34 -3.51
CA ARG A 114 5.97 -8.13 -2.43
C ARG A 114 6.78 -7.26 -1.47
N LEU A 115 7.69 -6.43 -2.00
CA LEU A 115 8.51 -5.53 -1.20
C LEU A 115 7.69 -4.54 -0.37
N TYR A 116 6.65 -3.93 -0.96
CA TYR A 116 5.76 -3.03 -0.22
C TYR A 116 4.92 -3.76 0.84
N ALA A 117 4.52 -5.01 0.58
CA ALA A 117 3.86 -5.86 1.58
C ALA A 117 4.78 -6.14 2.76
N PHE A 118 6.05 -6.50 2.52
CA PHE A 118 7.02 -6.69 3.60
C PHE A 118 7.21 -5.43 4.44
N TYR A 119 7.35 -4.27 3.80
CA TYR A 119 7.49 -3.00 4.51
C TYR A 119 6.28 -2.66 5.39
N LEU A 120 5.08 -3.08 4.98
CA LEU A 120 3.88 -2.91 5.79
C LEU A 120 3.80 -3.95 6.90
N ALA A 121 4.19 -5.21 6.64
CA ALA A 121 4.29 -6.25 7.65
C ALA A 121 5.23 -5.85 8.80
N ASP A 122 6.42 -5.36 8.46
CA ASP A 122 7.40 -4.82 9.42
C ASP A 122 6.80 -3.72 10.31
N LYS A 123 6.03 -2.82 9.70
CA LYS A 123 5.33 -1.76 10.43
C LYS A 123 4.31 -2.32 11.43
N CYS A 124 3.53 -3.33 11.04
CA CYS A 124 2.55 -3.99 11.90
C CYS A 124 3.20 -4.64 13.12
N VAL A 125 4.38 -5.22 12.97
CA VAL A 125 5.03 -6.01 14.04
C VAL A 125 5.96 -5.19 14.92
N LYS A 126 6.08 -3.87 14.71
CA LYS A 126 7.03 -3.01 15.41
C LYS A 126 6.97 -3.15 16.94
N ASN A 127 5.80 -3.41 17.51
CA ASN A 127 5.57 -3.54 18.95
C ASN A 127 5.31 -4.99 19.42
N TYR A 128 5.34 -5.99 18.54
CA TYR A 128 5.02 -7.40 18.85
C TYR A 128 6.24 -8.29 18.60
N LYS A 129 6.91 -8.72 19.67
CA LYS A 129 8.20 -9.43 19.57
C LYS A 129 8.08 -10.77 18.85
N GLU A 130 6.99 -11.50 19.12
CA GLU A 130 6.68 -12.79 18.54
C GLU A 130 6.52 -12.68 17.02
N LEU A 131 5.77 -11.68 16.56
CA LEU A 131 5.55 -11.46 15.13
C LEU A 131 6.82 -10.97 14.40
N LYS A 132 7.73 -10.29 15.09
CA LYS A 132 9.06 -9.97 14.51
C LYS A 132 9.89 -11.21 14.24
N GLN A 133 9.90 -12.16 15.18
CA GLN A 133 10.61 -13.42 15.00
C GLN A 133 10.04 -14.20 13.81
N GLU A 134 8.71 -14.22 13.67
CA GLU A 134 8.06 -14.81 12.50
C GLU A 134 8.47 -14.09 11.21
N LEU A 135 8.47 -12.76 11.20
CA LEU A 135 8.83 -11.98 10.01
C LEU A 135 10.28 -12.20 9.57
N TYR A 136 11.19 -12.41 10.52
CA TYR A 136 12.60 -12.72 10.24
C TYR A 136 12.77 -13.99 9.40
N LEU A 137 11.97 -15.03 9.66
CA LEU A 137 12.02 -16.29 8.90
C LEU A 137 11.71 -16.08 7.42
N TYR A 138 10.97 -15.03 7.08
CA TYR A 138 10.63 -14.69 5.69
C TYR A 138 11.68 -13.82 4.99
N THR A 139 12.84 -13.55 5.60
CA THR A 139 13.93 -12.77 4.98
C THR A 139 14.92 -13.60 4.17
N SER A 140 14.77 -14.94 4.17
CA SER A 140 15.68 -15.85 3.46
C SER A 140 15.73 -15.61 1.94
N ASP A 141 16.82 -16.04 1.31
CA ASP A 141 17.04 -15.92 -0.14
C ASP A 141 15.91 -16.53 -0.98
N TYR A 142 15.26 -17.61 -0.51
CA TYR A 142 14.09 -18.21 -1.17
C TYR A 142 13.02 -17.17 -1.55
N TYR A 143 12.74 -16.21 -0.67
CA TYR A 143 11.74 -15.17 -0.94
C TYR A 143 12.30 -14.03 -1.80
N THR A 144 13.61 -13.81 -1.82
CA THR A 144 14.19 -12.65 -2.51
C THR A 144 14.87 -13.00 -3.83
N ASP A 145 15.03 -14.28 -4.17
CA ASP A 145 15.75 -14.70 -5.36
C ASP A 145 15.14 -14.22 -6.68
N THR A 146 13.81 -14.10 -6.73
CA THR A 146 13.08 -13.58 -7.89
C THR A 146 13.16 -12.04 -8.03
N PHE A 147 13.78 -11.34 -7.08
CA PHE A 147 13.93 -9.89 -7.15
C PHE A 147 15.02 -9.47 -8.13
N THR A 148 14.75 -8.36 -8.81
CA THR A 148 15.79 -7.65 -9.58
C THR A 148 16.89 -7.14 -8.66
N LYS A 149 18.09 -6.87 -9.21
CA LYS A 149 19.21 -6.30 -8.45
C LYS A 149 18.81 -5.04 -7.66
N GLY A 150 17.98 -4.18 -8.25
CA GLY A 150 17.50 -2.96 -7.60
C GLY A 150 16.58 -3.23 -6.41
N LEU A 151 15.71 -4.25 -6.51
CA LEU A 151 14.83 -4.65 -5.42
C LEU A 151 15.61 -5.34 -4.30
N LYS A 152 16.56 -6.23 -4.63
CA LYS A 152 17.47 -6.84 -3.64
C LYS A 152 18.25 -5.77 -2.86
N HIS A 153 18.81 -4.79 -3.57
CA HIS A 153 19.49 -3.67 -2.95
C HIS A 153 18.57 -2.88 -2.01
N SER A 154 17.37 -2.51 -2.47
CA SER A 154 16.39 -1.79 -1.64
C SER A 154 16.01 -2.57 -0.38
N PHE A 155 15.78 -3.88 -0.52
CA PHE A 155 15.43 -4.76 0.60
C PHE A 155 16.58 -4.88 1.61
N SER A 156 17.82 -5.09 1.16
CA SER A 156 18.99 -5.13 2.06
C SER A 156 19.20 -3.82 2.83
N LEU A 157 19.01 -2.67 2.19
CA LEU A 157 19.08 -1.37 2.87
C LEU A 157 17.97 -1.20 3.91
N PHE A 158 16.79 -1.76 3.64
CA PHE A 158 15.68 -1.78 4.58
C PHE A 158 16.00 -2.65 5.80
N LEU A 159 16.45 -3.89 5.61
CA LEU A 159 16.79 -4.80 6.72
C LEU A 159 17.84 -4.21 7.66
N ARG A 160 18.86 -3.51 7.13
CA ARG A 160 19.86 -2.83 7.96
C ARG A 160 19.29 -1.76 8.90
N LYS A 161 18.12 -1.21 8.57
CA LYS A 161 17.42 -0.18 9.36
C LYS A 161 16.27 -0.75 10.18
N SER A 162 15.74 -1.89 9.76
CA SER A 162 14.70 -2.60 10.49
C SER A 162 15.31 -3.35 11.67
N ASN A 163 14.48 -3.60 12.68
CA ASN A 163 14.82 -4.47 13.81
C ASN A 163 14.37 -5.93 13.54
N VAL A 164 14.24 -6.30 12.27
CA VAL A 164 13.97 -7.65 11.78
C VAL A 164 15.24 -8.14 11.11
#